data_AF-A0A2I0CVJ0-F1
#
_entry.id   AF-A0A2I0CVJ0-F1
#
_cell.length_a   1.000
_cell.length_b   1.000
_cell.length_c   1.000
_cell.angle_alpha   90.00
_cell.angle_beta   90.00
_cell.angle_gamma   90.00
#
_symmetry.space_group_name_H-M   'P 1'
#
loop_
_entity.id
_entity.type
_entity.pdbx_description
1 polymer ?
#
loop_
_entity_poly.entity_id
_entity_poly.type
_entity_poly.pdbx_seq_one_letter_code
_entity_poly.pdbx_strand_id
1 'polypeptide(L)' 'MTSEDIDGIFEKNHSLLIINCVVENKSVDIVLDEKGIITSVGEMAEMEWNGEESTLIDGTAAVALPGPRNKPT' A
#
# COMPACT_ATOMS: atom_id res chain seq x y z
N MET A 1 14.93 -1.75 27.69
CA MET A 1 13.88 -1.54 26.69
C MET A 1 12.59 -1.41 27.46
N THR A 2 12.20 -0.17 27.71
CA THR A 2 10.88 0.15 28.30
C THR A 2 9.83 -0.04 27.21
N SER A 3 8.56 -0.21 27.58
CA SER A 3 7.45 -0.33 26.62
C SER A 3 7.39 0.85 25.63
N GLU A 4 7.88 2.01 26.05
CA GLU A 4 7.98 3.24 25.25
C GLU A 4 8.95 3.11 24.05
N ASP A 5 9.94 2.21 24.10
CA ASP A 5 10.88 1.99 22.98
C ASP A 5 10.25 1.19 21.82
N ILE A 6 9.18 0.43 22.09
CA ILE A 6 8.49 -0.40 21.09
C ILE A 6 7.43 0.42 20.35
N ASP A 7 6.76 1.33 21.05
CA ASP A 7 5.70 2.16 20.48
C ASP A 7 6.26 3.16 19.44
N GLY A 8 7.46 3.71 19.68
CA GLY A 8 8.09 4.68 18.76
C GLY A 8 8.51 4.15 17.37
N ILE A 9 8.57 2.83 17.15
CA ILE A 9 8.91 2.25 15.83
C ILE A 9 7.68 2.15 14.91
N PHE A 10 6.48 2.11 15.47
CA PHE A 10 5.23 1.90 14.72
C PHE A 10 4.20 3.03 14.90
N GLU A 11 4.57 4.11 15.60
CA GLU A 11 3.67 5.21 15.98
C GLU A 11 3.16 6.06 14.80
N LYS A 12 3.74 5.94 13.61
CA LYS A 12 3.27 6.63 12.42
C LYS A 12 2.70 5.63 11.42
N ASN A 13 1.42 5.81 11.09
CA ASN A 13 0.91 5.20 9.89
C ASN A 13 1.55 5.90 8.69
N HIS A 14 2.14 5.11 7.80
CA HIS A 14 2.82 5.59 6.61
C HIS A 14 1.93 5.37 5.40
N SER A 15 1.92 6.32 4.46
CA SER A 15 1.31 6.05 3.15
C SER A 15 2.12 4.96 2.44
N LEU A 16 1.46 4.17 1.60
CA LEU A 16 2.06 3.05 0.88
C LEU A 16 1.82 3.19 -0.62
N LEU A 17 2.89 3.14 -1.40
CA LEU A 17 2.84 3.05 -2.85
C LEU A 17 3.30 1.66 -3.30
N ILE A 18 2.50 0.98 -4.12
CA ILE A 18 2.87 -0.27 -4.78
C ILE A 18 2.96 0.03 -6.28
N ILE A 19 4.12 -0.15 -6.90
CA ILE A 19 4.32 0.17 -8.32
C ILE A 19 4.37 -1.08 -9.20
N ASN A 20 4.04 -0.94 -10.48
CA ASN A 20 4.22 -1.95 -11.54
C ASN A 20 3.59 -3.32 -11.24
N CYS A 21 2.51 -3.37 -10.45
CA CYS A 21 1.81 -4.62 -10.15
C CYS A 21 0.76 -4.94 -11.23
N VAL A 22 0.36 -6.20 -11.34
CA VAL A 22 -0.63 -6.65 -12.33
C VAL A 22 -2.00 -6.79 -11.66
N VAL A 23 -2.98 -6.02 -12.14
CA VAL A 23 -4.40 -6.14 -11.79
C VAL A 23 -5.20 -6.37 -13.07
N GLU A 24 -5.96 -7.47 -13.14
CA GLU A 24 -6.77 -7.83 -14.32
C GLU A 24 -5.99 -7.79 -15.66
N ASN A 25 -4.73 -8.25 -15.65
CA ASN A 25 -3.79 -8.23 -16.78
C ASN A 25 -3.31 -6.84 -17.22
N LYS A 26 -3.48 -5.80 -16.39
CA LYS A 26 -2.94 -4.47 -16.61
C LYS A 26 -1.86 -4.16 -15.59
N SER A 27 -0.79 -3.50 -16.03
CA SER A 27 0.20 -2.94 -15.11
C SER A 27 -0.39 -1.69 -14.48
N VAL A 28 -0.39 -1.63 -13.15
CA VAL A 28 -0.94 -0.51 -12.39
C VAL A 28 -0.08 -0.20 -11.17
N ASP A 29 -0.23 1.03 -10.71
CA ASP A 29 0.27 1.50 -9.43
C ASP A 29 -0.92 1.64 -8.47
N ILE A 30 -0.68 1.36 -7.18
CA ILE A 30 -1.70 1.39 -6.13
C ILE A 30 -1.20 2.31 -5.01
N VAL A 31 -1.99 3.33 -4.69
CA VAL A 31 -1.70 4.28 -3.62
C VAL A 31 -2.63 4.01 -2.44
N LEU A 32 -2.05 3.91 -1.25
CA LEU A 32 -2.75 3.83 0.01
C LEU A 32 -2.36 5.02 0.89
N ASP A 33 -3.35 5.64 1.53
CA ASP A 33 -3.13 6.69 2.52
C ASP A 33 -2.64 6.12 3.87
N GLU A 34 -2.34 7.01 4.81
CA GLU A 34 -1.95 6.68 6.18
C GLU A 34 -3.07 6.01 7.02
N LYS A 35 -4.24 5.76 6.45
CA LYS A 35 -5.33 5.00 7.10
C LYS A 35 -5.48 3.60 6.50
N GLY A 36 -4.63 3.24 5.54
CA GLY A 36 -4.71 1.99 4.80
C GLY A 36 -5.85 1.96 3.80
N ILE A 37 -6.36 3.12 3.38
CA ILE A 37 -7.40 3.23 2.35
C ILE A 37 -6.74 3.38 0.99
N ILE A 38 -7.18 2.57 0.02
CA ILE A 38 -6.77 2.73 -1.38
C ILE A 38 -7.38 4.03 -1.92
N THR A 39 -6.53 5.01 -2.23
CA THR A 39 -6.95 6.32 -2.75
C THR A 39 -6.89 6.38 -4.27
N SER A 40 -6.00 5.60 -4.91
CA SER A 40 -5.82 5.58 -6.35
C SER A 40 -5.35 4.21 -6.85
N VAL A 41 -5.83 3.82 -8.03
CA VAL A 41 -5.42 2.60 -8.76
C VAL A 41 -5.42 2.91 -10.26
N GLY A 42 -4.30 2.74 -10.92
CA GLY A 42 -4.21 2.94 -12.36
C GLY A 42 -2.79 2.99 -12.87
N GLU A 43 -2.65 3.11 -14.19
CA GLU A 43 -1.38 3.48 -14.80
C GLU A 43 -1.01 4.90 -14.31
N MET A 44 0.20 5.04 -13.77
CA MET A 44 0.75 6.31 -13.29
C MET A 44 0.11 6.87 -12.00
N ALA A 45 -0.55 6.03 -11.19
CA ALA A 45 -1.17 6.47 -9.93
C ALA A 45 -0.14 7.03 -8.92
N GLU A 46 1.14 6.67 -9.06
CA GLU A 46 2.26 7.28 -8.32
C GLU A 46 2.38 8.78 -8.53
N MET A 47 1.83 9.35 -9.60
CA MET A 47 1.81 10.81 -9.78
C MET A 47 0.94 11.53 -8.74
N GLU A 48 -0.01 10.84 -8.12
CA GLU A 48 -0.85 11.37 -7.05
C GLU A 48 -0.21 11.16 -5.66
N TRP A 49 0.95 10.51 -5.60
CA TRP A 49 1.68 10.22 -4.36
C TRP A 49 2.62 11.36 -3.98
N ASN A 50 2.51 11.84 -2.74
CA ASN A 50 3.27 12.99 -2.23
C ASN A 50 4.54 12.63 -1.45
N GLY A 51 4.83 11.34 -1.25
CA GLY A 51 6.14 10.80 -0.86
C GLY A 51 6.65 11.08 0.56
N GLU A 52 6.01 11.94 1.36
CA GLU A 52 6.45 12.21 2.73
C GLU A 52 6.16 11.00 3.64
N GLU A 53 7.18 10.52 4.38
CA GLU A 53 7.08 9.42 5.36
C GLU A 53 6.32 8.19 4.82
N SER A 54 6.75 7.66 3.68
CA SER A 54 5.99 6.65 2.93
C SER A 54 6.80 5.39 2.62
N THR A 55 6.12 4.25 2.52
CA THR A 55 6.70 2.96 2.09
C THR A 55 6.47 2.75 0.60
N LEU A 56 7.45 2.19 -0.10
CA LEU A 56 7.34 1.79 -1.50
C LEU A 56 7.54 0.27 -1.63
N ILE A 57 6.67 -0.39 -2.37
CA ILE A 57 6.80 -1.80 -2.76
C ILE A 57 6.92 -1.87 -4.28
N ASP A 58 8.02 -2.47 -4.77
CA ASP A 58 8.15 -2.83 -6.18
C ASP A 58 7.36 -4.12 -6.44
N GLY A 59 6.22 -3.99 -7.12
CA GLY A 59 5.32 -5.07 -7.48
C GLY A 59 5.59 -5.65 -8.87
N THR A 60 6.73 -5.36 -9.50
CA THR A 60 7.06 -5.84 -10.85
C THR A 60 6.83 -7.35 -10.98
N ALA A 61 6.00 -7.73 -11.95
CA ALA A 61 5.57 -9.11 -12.23
C ALA A 61 4.73 -9.79 -11.13
N ALA A 62 4.40 -9.11 -10.04
CA ALA A 62 3.48 -9.59 -9.02
C ALA A 62 2.02 -9.33 -9.43
N VAL A 63 1.12 -10.26 -9.10
CA VAL A 63 -0.32 -10.08 -9.29
C VAL A 63 -0.94 -9.58 -7.98
N ALA A 64 -1.63 -8.44 -8.03
CA ALA A 64 -2.38 -7.91 -6.90
C ALA A 64 -3.85 -8.36 -7.00
N LEU A 65 -4.38 -8.95 -5.91
CA LEU A 65 -5.75 -9.45 -5.83
C LEU A 65 -6.44 -8.88 -4.59
N PRO A 66 -7.76 -8.67 -4.62
CA PRO A 66 -8.52 -8.40 -3.40
C PRO A 66 -8.32 -9.51 -2.37
N GLY A 67 -8.13 -9.12 -1.11
CA GLY A 67 -8.05 -10.08 -0.01
C GLY A 67 -9.32 -10.94 0.08
N PRO A 68 -9.22 -12.25 0.36
CA PRO A 68 -10.39 -13.12 0.44
C PRO A 68 -11.29 -12.70 1.61
N ARG A 69 -12.60 -12.59 1.34
CA ARG A 69 -13.61 -12.36 2.38
C ARG A 69 -14.16 -13.69 2.88
N ASN A 70 -13.84 -14.06 4.11
CA ASN A 70 -14.47 -15.21 4.75
C ASN A 70 -15.86 -14.79 5.26
N LYS A 71 -16.94 -15.38 4.71
CA LYS A 71 -18.30 -15.23 5.24
C LYS A 71 -18.56 -16.42 6.17
N PRO A 72 -18.82 -16.21 7.47
CA PRO A 72 -19.36 -17.26 8.31
C PRO A 72 -20.71 -17.69 7.71
N THR A 73 -20.81 -18.97 7.34
CA THR A 73 -22.08 -19.61 6.94
C THR A 73 -22.96 -19.84 8.15
#